data_AF-A0A972DUE3-F1
#
_entry.id   AF-A0A972DUE3-F1
#
_cell.length_a   1.000
_cell.length_b   1.000
_cell.length_c   1.000
_cell.angle_alpha   90.00
_cell.angle_beta   90.00
_cell.angle_gamma   90.00
#
_symmetry.space_group_name_H-M   'P 1'
#
loop_
_entity.id
_entity.type
_entity.pdbx_description
1 polymer ?
#
loop_
_entity_poly.entity_id
_entity_poly.type
_entity_poly.pdbx_seq_one_letter_code
_entity_poly.pdbx_strand_id
1 'polypeptide(L)'
;MPGKRKKPPPRRRAASAIRVRPTGGTGYELVFPASVRQRAEDMEEVRSMLAAGEIEIAVDELRWLLEGCRHLLEAHKLLGDIAFAAGDFELARAHFGSAFQLGADAMAGRPPDATLPHARPANRAFHEAGKGLVESLLKLRRLETAQRVARQLCALDPADPLGVQQSLKAGGCR
;
A
#
# COMPACT_ATOMS: atom_id res chain seq x y z
N MET A 1 12.64 -32.86 -6.87
CA MET A 1 12.60 -31.40 -7.03
C MET A 1 11.81 -31.08 -8.30
N PRO A 2 10.50 -30.80 -8.25
CA PRO A 2 9.78 -30.37 -9.44
C PRO A 2 10.23 -28.95 -9.80
N GLY A 3 10.77 -28.78 -11.00
CA GLY A 3 11.36 -27.53 -11.48
C GLY A 3 10.32 -26.41 -11.57
N LYS A 4 10.65 -25.25 -10.99
CA LYS A 4 9.91 -24.00 -11.17
C LYS A 4 9.79 -23.71 -12.67
N ARG A 5 8.60 -23.90 -13.26
CA ARG A 5 8.30 -23.41 -14.61
C ARG A 5 8.51 -21.90 -14.58
N LYS A 6 9.45 -21.38 -15.37
CA LYS A 6 9.68 -19.93 -15.50
C LYS A 6 8.40 -19.31 -16.10
N LYS A 7 7.57 -18.65 -15.27
CA LYS A 7 6.44 -17.84 -15.75
C LYS A 7 7.01 -16.82 -16.76
N PRO A 8 6.44 -16.69 -17.97
CA PRO A 8 6.90 -15.70 -18.94
C PRO A 8 6.77 -14.29 -18.36
N PRO A 9 7.65 -13.33 -18.69
CA PRO A 9 7.63 -12.00 -18.10
C PRO A 9 6.26 -11.33 -18.31
N PRO A 10 5.78 -10.54 -17.34
CA PRO A 10 4.45 -9.97 -17.40
C PRO A 10 4.37 -8.98 -18.57
N ARG A 11 3.32 -9.11 -19.40
CA ARG A 11 3.12 -8.19 -20.54
C ARG A 11 2.89 -6.76 -20.03
N ARG A 12 3.81 -5.84 -20.37
CA ARG A 12 3.63 -4.39 -20.17
C ARG A 12 2.48 -3.89 -21.06
N ARG A 13 1.34 -3.55 -20.45
CA ARG A 13 0.26 -2.78 -21.11
C ARG A 13 0.34 -1.31 -20.67
N ALA A 14 -0.04 -0.39 -21.56
CA ALA A 14 -0.09 1.05 -21.27
C ALA A 14 -0.85 1.31 -19.97
N ALA A 15 -0.15 1.85 -18.97
CA ALA A 15 -0.71 2.01 -17.64
C ALA A 15 -1.76 3.12 -17.65
N SER A 16 -3.02 2.76 -17.39
CA SER A 16 -3.96 3.72 -16.81
C SER A 16 -3.51 3.97 -15.37
N ALA A 17 -3.49 5.23 -14.93
CA ALA A 17 -3.21 5.56 -13.54
C ALA A 17 -4.32 5.03 -12.61
N ILE A 18 -4.05 4.96 -11.30
CA ILE A 18 -5.11 4.80 -10.30
C ILE A 18 -5.98 6.06 -10.34
N ARG A 19 -7.29 5.88 -10.33
CA ARG A 19 -8.28 6.97 -10.28
C ARG A 19 -9.11 6.87 -9.02
N VAL A 20 -10.02 7.81 -8.85
CA VAL A 20 -11.04 7.76 -7.82
C VAL A 20 -12.42 7.90 -8.44
N ARG A 21 -13.44 7.34 -7.78
CA ARG A 21 -14.84 7.61 -8.08
C ARG A 21 -15.58 8.08 -6.82
N PRO A 22 -16.54 9.00 -6.92
CA PRO A 22 -17.38 9.38 -5.78
C PRO A 22 -18.21 8.19 -5.27
N THR A 23 -18.45 8.16 -3.97
CA THR A 23 -19.28 7.15 -3.29
C THR A 23 -20.49 7.75 -2.56
N GLY A 24 -20.71 9.06 -2.75
CA GLY A 24 -21.73 9.87 -2.06
C GLY A 24 -21.11 10.86 -1.07
N GLY A 25 -21.75 12.02 -0.89
CA GLY A 25 -21.22 13.09 -0.05
C GLY A 25 -19.81 13.52 -0.49
N THR A 26 -18.89 13.60 0.46
CA THR A 26 -17.46 13.90 0.21
C THR A 26 -16.59 12.66 0.01
N GLY A 27 -17.18 11.46 0.03
CA GLY A 27 -16.44 10.19 0.05
C GLY A 27 -16.07 9.67 -1.33
N TYR A 28 -14.86 9.15 -1.46
CA TYR A 28 -14.33 8.53 -2.67
C TYR A 28 -13.87 7.09 -2.43
N GLU A 29 -13.71 6.35 -3.53
CA GLU A 29 -12.99 5.08 -3.53
C GLU A 29 -12.03 4.97 -4.73
N LEU A 30 -10.90 4.28 -4.50
CA LEU A 30 -9.91 4.04 -5.53
C LEU A 30 -10.47 3.13 -6.64
N VAL A 31 -10.14 3.47 -7.87
CA VAL A 31 -10.46 2.72 -9.08
C VAL A 31 -9.15 2.33 -9.75
N PHE A 32 -8.85 1.03 -9.66
CA PHE A 32 -7.60 0.50 -10.17
C PHE A 32 -7.64 0.27 -11.70
N PRO A 33 -6.50 0.43 -12.39
CA PRO A 33 -6.41 0.16 -13.83
C PRO A 33 -6.60 -1.31 -14.16
N ALA A 34 -6.87 -1.61 -15.43
CA ALA A 34 -7.09 -2.99 -15.90
C ALA A 34 -5.90 -3.90 -15.60
N SER A 35 -4.67 -3.37 -15.67
CA SER A 35 -3.45 -4.10 -15.36
C SER A 35 -3.36 -4.56 -13.90
N VAL A 36 -3.94 -3.82 -12.95
CA VAL A 36 -4.06 -4.27 -11.55
C VAL A 36 -5.12 -5.36 -11.43
N ARG A 37 -6.31 -5.14 -12.01
CA ARG A 37 -7.41 -6.12 -11.93
C ARG A 37 -7.07 -7.48 -12.56
N GLN A 38 -6.27 -7.48 -13.63
CA GLN A 38 -5.79 -8.69 -14.30
C GLN A 38 -4.83 -9.55 -13.45
N ARG A 39 -4.36 -9.06 -12.30
CA ARG A 39 -3.45 -9.75 -11.38
C ARG A 39 -4.14 -10.23 -10.10
N ALA A 40 -5.48 -10.24 -10.08
CA ALA A 40 -6.23 -10.63 -8.89
C ALA A 40 -5.92 -12.08 -8.47
N GLU A 41 -5.89 -13.00 -9.44
CA GLU A 41 -5.54 -14.41 -9.21
C GLU A 41 -4.09 -14.56 -8.74
N ASP A 42 -3.12 -13.87 -9.36
CA ASP A 42 -1.73 -13.92 -8.91
C ASP A 42 -1.58 -13.39 -7.46
N MET A 43 -2.37 -12.38 -7.06
CA MET A 43 -2.39 -11.90 -5.68
C MET A 43 -3.03 -12.90 -4.70
N GLU A 44 -3.98 -13.73 -5.15
CA GLU A 44 -4.52 -14.85 -4.36
C GLU A 44 -3.46 -15.93 -4.14
N GLU A 45 -2.64 -16.23 -5.16
CA GLU A 45 -1.49 -17.12 -5.03
C GLU A 45 -0.49 -16.57 -4.00
N VAL A 46 -0.13 -15.28 -4.09
CA VAL A 46 0.75 -14.61 -3.10
C VAL A 46 0.18 -14.72 -1.69
N ARG A 47 -1.11 -14.45 -1.48
CA ARG A 47 -1.74 -14.57 -0.16
C ARG A 47 -1.67 -16.01 0.38
N SER A 48 -1.79 -17.00 -0.50
CA SER A 48 -1.68 -18.41 -0.13
C SER A 48 -0.24 -18.78 0.26
N MET A 49 0.77 -18.29 -0.47
CA MET A 49 2.19 -18.44 -0.12
C MET A 49 2.50 -17.83 1.25
N LEU A 50 2.01 -16.61 1.50
CA LEU A 50 2.19 -15.93 2.79
C LEU A 50 1.52 -16.69 3.94
N ALA A 51 0.30 -17.21 3.73
CA ALA A 51 -0.40 -18.02 4.72
C ALA A 51 0.33 -19.36 5.02
N ALA A 52 1.04 -19.91 4.04
CA ALA A 52 1.89 -21.09 4.20
C ALA A 52 3.28 -20.79 4.80
N GLY A 53 3.61 -19.51 5.06
CA GLY A 53 4.92 -19.10 5.55
C GLY A 53 6.03 -19.12 4.48
N GLU A 54 5.67 -19.23 3.21
CA GLU A 54 6.62 -19.24 2.07
C GLU A 54 7.08 -17.82 1.71
N ILE A 55 7.68 -17.11 2.68
CA ILE A 55 7.97 -15.67 2.57
C ILE A 55 8.90 -15.36 1.39
N GLU A 56 9.98 -16.13 1.19
CA GLU A 56 10.92 -15.88 0.09
C GLU A 56 10.26 -16.00 -1.29
N ILE A 57 9.40 -17.02 -1.46
CA ILE A 57 8.67 -17.26 -2.70
C ILE A 57 7.66 -16.14 -2.94
N ALA A 58 6.93 -15.72 -1.89
CA ALA A 58 6.01 -14.60 -1.97
C ALA A 58 6.71 -13.30 -2.35
N VAL A 59 7.91 -13.03 -1.81
CA VAL A 59 8.71 -11.84 -2.15
C VAL A 59 9.11 -11.83 -3.62
N ASP A 60 9.57 -12.97 -4.15
CA ASP A 60 9.93 -13.10 -5.57
C ASP A 60 8.70 -12.85 -6.47
N GLU A 61 7.56 -13.45 -6.14
CA GLU A 61 6.32 -13.28 -6.90
C GLU A 61 5.80 -11.84 -6.84
N LEU A 62 5.84 -11.20 -5.67
CA LEU A 62 5.46 -9.80 -5.48
C LEU A 62 6.33 -8.85 -6.32
N ARG A 63 7.64 -9.09 -6.38
CA ARG A 63 8.57 -8.31 -7.22
C ARG A 63 8.24 -8.50 -8.70
N TRP A 64 8.05 -9.74 -9.14
CA TRP A 64 7.65 -10.06 -10.51
C TRP A 64 6.32 -9.39 -10.90
N LEU A 65 5.33 -9.35 -10.00
CA LEU A 65 4.06 -8.66 -10.23
C LEU A 65 4.25 -7.15 -10.42
N LEU A 66 5.10 -6.52 -9.61
CA LEU A 66 5.39 -5.09 -9.68
C LEU A 66 6.18 -4.68 -10.93
N GLU A 67 7.06 -5.55 -11.45
CA GLU A 67 7.70 -5.34 -12.76
C GLU A 67 6.64 -5.20 -13.87
N GLY A 68 5.58 -5.99 -13.77
CA GLY A 68 4.47 -5.99 -14.71
C GLY A 68 3.43 -4.88 -14.48
N CYS A 69 3.21 -4.47 -13.23
CA CYS A 69 2.27 -3.41 -12.87
C CYS A 69 2.67 -2.70 -11.57
N ARG A 70 3.35 -1.56 -11.70
CA ARG A 70 3.76 -0.71 -10.56
C ARG A 70 2.62 -0.13 -9.70
N HIS A 71 1.38 -0.18 -10.19
CA HIS A 71 0.19 0.41 -9.53
C HIS A 71 -0.49 -0.56 -8.54
N LEU A 72 0.10 -1.73 -8.30
CA LEU A 72 -0.45 -2.76 -7.43
C LEU A 72 -0.18 -2.40 -5.95
N LEU A 73 -1.08 -1.61 -5.36
CA LEU A 73 -0.94 -1.11 -3.99
C LEU A 73 -0.73 -2.22 -2.96
N GLU A 74 -1.52 -3.29 -3.06
CA GLU A 74 -1.42 -4.43 -2.14
C GLU A 74 -0.04 -5.09 -2.18
N ALA A 75 0.57 -5.21 -3.37
CA ALA A 75 1.90 -5.80 -3.49
C ALA A 75 2.99 -4.95 -2.83
N HIS A 76 2.93 -3.64 -3.03
CA HIS A 76 3.81 -2.71 -2.30
C HIS A 76 3.57 -2.79 -0.79
N LYS A 77 2.30 -2.83 -0.35
CA LYS A 77 1.96 -2.96 1.08
C LYS A 77 2.57 -4.23 1.69
N LEU A 78 2.38 -5.38 1.05
CA LEU A 78 2.89 -6.67 1.54
C LEU A 78 4.43 -6.72 1.58
N LEU A 79 5.11 -6.21 0.54
CA LEU A 79 6.58 -6.09 0.58
C LEU A 79 7.04 -5.16 1.71
N GLY A 80 6.29 -4.09 1.98
CA GLY A 80 6.53 -3.21 3.12
C GLY A 80 6.40 -3.93 4.46
N ASP A 81 5.34 -4.70 4.66
CA ASP A 81 5.12 -5.48 5.88
C ASP A 81 6.25 -6.50 6.11
N ILE A 82 6.65 -7.21 5.07
CA ILE A 82 7.73 -8.21 5.13
C ILE A 82 9.06 -7.54 5.50
N ALA A 83 9.41 -6.44 4.84
CA ALA A 83 10.62 -5.69 5.15
C ALA A 83 10.59 -5.13 6.58
N PHE A 84 9.43 -4.62 7.03
CA PHE A 84 9.28 -4.10 8.38
C PHE A 84 9.46 -5.19 9.43
N ALA A 85 8.86 -6.37 9.23
CA ALA A 85 9.00 -7.51 10.10
C ALA A 85 10.46 -8.01 10.18
N ALA A 86 11.21 -7.89 9.08
CA ALA A 86 12.65 -8.18 9.03
C ALA A 86 13.53 -7.10 9.66
N GLY A 87 12.96 -5.97 10.11
CA GLY A 87 13.70 -4.84 10.67
C GLY A 87 14.37 -3.93 9.63
N ASP A 88 14.16 -4.17 8.33
CA ASP A 88 14.62 -3.29 7.26
C ASP A 88 13.62 -2.13 7.06
N PHE A 89 13.70 -1.15 7.96
CA PHE A 89 12.77 -0.03 7.98
C PHE A 89 12.94 0.92 6.79
N GLU A 90 14.12 0.96 6.15
CA GLU A 90 14.32 1.77 4.94
C GLU A 90 13.62 1.14 3.73
N LEU A 91 13.75 -0.18 3.56
CA LEU A 91 13.04 -0.90 2.51
C LEU A 91 11.52 -0.88 2.75
N ALA A 92 11.09 -1.06 4.00
CA ALA A 92 9.69 -0.93 4.38
C ALA A 92 9.14 0.46 4.02
N ARG A 93 9.85 1.53 4.41
CA ARG A 93 9.51 2.91 4.05
C ARG A 93 9.39 3.10 2.54
N ALA A 94 10.29 2.51 1.75
CA ALA A 94 10.27 2.65 0.29
C ALA A 94 9.02 2.01 -0.33
N HIS A 95 8.68 0.78 0.09
CA HIS A 95 7.50 0.07 -0.41
C HIS A 95 6.18 0.71 0.05
N PHE A 96 6.04 0.99 1.36
CA PHE A 96 4.88 1.68 1.88
C PHE A 96 4.71 3.08 1.27
N GLY A 97 5.81 3.82 1.11
CA GLY A 97 5.84 5.12 0.43
C GLY A 97 5.36 5.06 -1.01
N SER A 98 5.70 4.00 -1.74
CA SER A 98 5.25 3.81 -3.12
C SER A 98 3.72 3.61 -3.19
N ALA A 99 3.17 2.77 -2.32
CA ALA A 99 1.71 2.58 -2.23
C ALA A 99 0.98 3.86 -1.80
N PHE A 100 1.50 4.54 -0.77
CA PHE A 100 0.92 5.79 -0.28
C PHE A 100 0.92 6.87 -1.36
N GLN A 101 2.04 7.08 -2.06
CA GLN A 101 2.13 8.09 -3.11
C GLN A 101 1.12 7.83 -4.24
N LEU A 102 0.98 6.58 -4.69
CA LEU A 102 0.05 6.22 -5.76
C LEU A 102 -1.42 6.51 -5.41
N GLY A 103 -1.82 6.29 -4.16
CA GLY A 103 -3.18 6.64 -3.70
C GLY A 103 -3.35 8.14 -3.48
N ALA A 104 -2.33 8.82 -2.94
CA ALA A 104 -2.34 10.27 -2.76
C ALA A 104 -2.43 11.01 -4.10
N ASP A 105 -1.70 10.55 -5.12
CA ASP A 105 -1.76 11.07 -6.49
C ASP A 105 -3.17 10.93 -7.08
N ALA A 106 -3.86 9.82 -6.79
CA ALA A 106 -5.23 9.61 -7.25
C ALA A 106 -6.24 10.58 -6.59
N MET A 107 -5.94 11.06 -5.38
CA MET A 107 -6.73 12.08 -4.67
C MET A 107 -6.31 13.52 -5.02
N ALA A 108 -5.24 13.72 -5.80
CA ALA A 108 -4.78 15.05 -6.15
C ALA A 108 -5.85 15.85 -6.90
N GLY A 109 -6.02 17.13 -6.51
CA GLY A 109 -7.03 18.03 -7.08
C GLY A 109 -8.48 17.70 -6.71
N ARG A 110 -8.72 16.79 -5.75
CA ARG A 110 -10.04 16.66 -5.12
C ARG A 110 -10.27 17.84 -4.15
N PRO A 111 -11.54 18.14 -3.82
CA PRO A 111 -11.87 19.15 -2.81
C PRO A 111 -11.14 18.91 -1.49
N PRO A 112 -10.82 19.96 -0.70
CA PRO A 112 -10.10 19.81 0.57
C PRO A 112 -10.80 18.95 1.62
N ASP A 113 -12.13 18.81 1.54
CA ASP A 113 -12.98 18.01 2.41
C ASP A 113 -13.24 16.59 1.86
N ALA A 114 -12.61 16.24 0.74
CA ALA A 114 -12.72 14.91 0.14
C ALA A 114 -12.15 13.83 1.05
N THR A 115 -12.95 12.81 1.35
CA THR A 115 -12.56 11.67 2.17
C THR A 115 -12.34 10.44 1.29
N LEU A 116 -11.48 9.54 1.75
CA LEU A 116 -11.20 8.24 1.14
C LEU A 116 -11.32 7.16 2.23
N PRO A 117 -12.53 6.78 2.69
CA PRO A 117 -12.68 5.96 3.90
C PRO A 117 -12.02 4.58 3.77
N HIS A 118 -11.27 4.16 4.79
CA HIS A 118 -10.61 2.85 4.89
C HIS A 118 -11.61 1.69 4.85
N ALA A 119 -12.84 1.89 5.34
CA ALA A 119 -13.89 0.87 5.33
C ALA A 119 -14.20 0.31 3.93
N ARG A 120 -13.94 1.10 2.87
CA ARG A 120 -14.08 0.65 1.47
C ARG A 120 -12.93 -0.29 1.10
N PRO A 121 -13.20 -1.52 0.61
CA PRO A 121 -12.15 -2.49 0.29
C PRO A 121 -11.04 -1.96 -0.63
N ALA A 122 -11.40 -1.17 -1.65
CA ALA A 122 -10.44 -0.60 -2.59
C ALA A 122 -9.44 0.39 -1.95
N ASN A 123 -9.79 0.96 -0.79
CA ASN A 123 -8.97 1.97 -0.11
C ASN A 123 -8.04 1.37 0.95
N ARG A 124 -8.27 0.10 1.36
CA ARG A 124 -7.58 -0.52 2.50
C ARG A 124 -6.07 -0.53 2.34
N ALA A 125 -5.58 -1.06 1.22
CA ALA A 125 -4.14 -1.15 0.96
C ALA A 125 -3.43 0.21 0.99
N PHE A 126 -4.10 1.29 0.57
CA PHE A 126 -3.55 2.64 0.67
C PHE A 126 -3.40 3.09 2.13
N HIS A 127 -4.44 2.91 2.95
CA HIS A 127 -4.42 3.31 4.36
C HIS A 127 -3.48 2.46 5.21
N GLU A 128 -3.50 1.14 5.01
CA GLU A 128 -2.61 0.21 5.69
C GLU A 128 -1.15 0.49 5.35
N ALA A 129 -0.84 0.74 4.06
CA ALA A 129 0.50 1.16 3.67
C ALA A 129 0.86 2.52 4.25
N GLY A 130 -0.08 3.47 4.30
CA GLY A 130 0.12 4.76 4.94
C GLY A 130 0.49 4.63 6.43
N LYS A 131 -0.21 3.76 7.18
CA LYS A 131 0.14 3.46 8.57
C LYS A 131 1.53 2.83 8.67
N GLY A 132 1.83 1.82 7.85
CA GLY A 132 3.15 1.19 7.80
C GLY A 132 4.27 2.20 7.48
N LEU A 133 3.99 3.17 6.60
CA LEU A 133 4.90 4.28 6.31
C LEU A 133 5.16 5.14 7.53
N VAL A 134 4.11 5.54 8.27
CA VAL A 134 4.24 6.32 9.52
C VAL A 134 5.11 5.54 10.52
N GLU A 135 4.83 4.27 10.74
CA GLU A 135 5.56 3.43 11.69
C GLU A 135 7.03 3.24 11.27
N SER A 136 7.30 3.03 9.98
CA SER A 136 8.66 2.95 9.44
C SER A 136 9.42 4.26 9.64
N LEU A 137 8.78 5.41 9.38
CA LEU A 137 9.39 6.72 9.60
C LEU A 137 9.70 6.99 11.07
N LEU A 138 8.85 6.53 12.00
CA LEU A 138 9.11 6.62 13.44
C LEU A 138 10.31 5.76 13.84
N LYS A 139 10.43 4.53 13.33
CA LYS A 139 11.61 3.67 13.54
C LYS A 139 12.90 4.31 13.02
N LEU A 140 12.80 5.03 11.90
CA LEU A 140 13.90 5.79 11.30
C LEU A 140 14.12 7.19 11.92
N ARG A 141 13.41 7.53 13.00
CA ARG A 141 13.49 8.84 13.69
C ARG A 141 13.17 10.06 12.78
N ARG A 142 12.38 9.86 11.74
CA ARG A 142 11.94 10.91 10.79
C ARG A 142 10.57 11.48 11.18
N LEU A 143 10.48 12.06 12.38
CA LEU A 143 9.23 12.43 13.04
C LEU A 143 8.37 13.43 12.23
N GLU A 144 8.96 14.48 11.69
CA GLU A 144 8.20 15.51 10.96
C GLU A 144 7.48 14.93 9.73
N THR A 145 8.16 14.05 9.00
CA THR A 145 7.59 13.36 7.84
C THR A 145 6.51 12.38 8.28
N ALA A 146 6.72 11.65 9.39
CA ALA A 146 5.71 10.74 9.95
C ALA A 146 4.42 11.51 10.31
N GLN A 147 4.56 12.66 10.98
CA GLN A 147 3.43 13.52 11.33
C GLN A 147 2.70 14.06 10.09
N ARG A 148 3.43 14.42 9.02
CA ARG A 148 2.83 14.87 7.77
C ARG A 148 1.96 13.79 7.13
N VAL A 149 2.49 12.57 7.00
CA VAL A 149 1.75 11.42 6.44
C VAL A 149 0.53 11.11 7.29
N ALA A 150 0.68 11.07 8.62
CA ALA A 150 -0.44 10.82 9.53
C ALA A 150 -1.55 11.86 9.42
N ARG A 151 -1.21 13.16 9.32
CA ARG A 151 -2.20 14.22 9.08
C ARG A 151 -2.97 14.01 7.78
N GLN A 152 -2.28 13.60 6.71
CA GLN A 152 -2.93 13.30 5.44
C GLN A 152 -3.89 12.10 5.56
N LEU A 153 -3.49 11.03 6.24
CA LEU A 153 -4.36 9.86 6.46
C LEU A 153 -5.60 10.23 7.28
N CYS A 154 -5.44 10.98 8.37
CA CYS A 154 -6.57 11.41 9.19
C CYS A 154 -7.48 12.44 8.48
N ALA A 155 -6.95 13.22 7.55
CA ALA A 155 -7.79 14.08 6.70
C ALA A 155 -8.64 13.23 5.74
N LEU A 156 -8.06 12.16 5.19
CA LEU A 156 -8.75 11.25 4.26
C LEU A 156 -9.72 10.29 4.97
N ASP A 157 -9.43 9.87 6.20
CA ASP A 157 -10.35 9.11 7.04
C ASP A 157 -10.29 9.62 8.51
N PRO A 158 -11.16 10.60 8.85
CA PRO A 158 -11.19 11.20 10.19
C PRO A 158 -11.53 10.24 11.33
N ALA A 159 -12.12 9.07 11.03
CA ALA A 159 -12.40 8.07 12.05
C ALA A 159 -11.12 7.40 12.58
N ASP A 160 -9.98 7.58 11.90
CA ASP A 160 -8.68 6.96 12.20
C ASP A 160 -8.81 5.47 12.58
N PRO A 161 -9.44 4.62 11.74
CA PRO A 161 -9.75 3.25 12.10
C PRO A 161 -8.50 2.38 12.32
N LEU A 162 -7.34 2.84 11.86
CA LEU A 162 -6.06 2.16 12.05
C LEU A 162 -5.24 2.68 13.24
N GLY A 163 -5.72 3.70 13.95
CA GLY A 163 -5.08 4.29 15.12
C GLY A 163 -3.75 4.99 14.82
N VAL A 164 -3.62 5.63 13.66
CA VAL A 164 -2.39 6.30 13.22
C VAL A 164 -1.97 7.40 14.21
N GLN A 165 -2.92 8.13 14.81
CA GLN A 165 -2.63 9.13 15.83
C GLN A 165 -2.02 8.51 17.09
N GLN A 166 -2.43 7.29 17.45
CA GLN A 166 -1.87 6.57 18.59
C GLN A 166 -0.42 6.15 18.32
N SER A 167 -0.11 5.67 17.11
CA SER A 167 1.26 5.33 16.70
C SER A 167 2.21 6.52 16.83
N LEU A 168 1.77 7.74 16.46
CA LEU A 168 2.57 8.96 16.65
C LEU A 168 2.86 9.26 18.13
N LYS A 169 1.85 9.16 19.00
CA LYS A 169 2.01 9.40 20.44
C LYS A 169 3.00 8.40 21.05
N ALA A 170 2.89 7.13 20.69
CA ALA A 170 3.79 6.08 21.17
C ALA A 170 5.24 6.25 20.65
N GLY A 171 5.41 6.74 19.43
CA GLY A 171 6.73 6.97 18.81
C GLY A 171 7.42 8.28 19.22
N GLY A 172 6.67 9.27 19.72
CA GLY A 172 7.18 10.58 20.13
C GLY A 172 7.72 10.66 21.57
N CYS A 173 7.43 9.67 22.43
CA CYS A 173 7.85 9.65 23.83
C CYS A 173 9.27 9.06 24.08
N ARG A 174 10.20 9.15 23.12
CA ARG A 174 11.57 8.61 23.28
C ARG A 174 12.66 9.56 22.84
#